data_AF-A0A960G0C6-F1
#
_entry.id   AF-A0A960G0C6-F1
#
_cell.length_a   1.000
_cell.length_b   1.000
_cell.length_c   1.000
_cell.angle_alpha   90.00
_cell.angle_beta   90.00
_cell.angle_gamma   90.00
#
_symmetry.space_group_name_H-M   'P 1'
#
loop_
_entity.id
_entity.type
_entity.pdbx_description
1 polymer ?
#
loop_
_entity_poly.entity_id
_entity_poly.type
_entity_poly.pdbx_seq_one_letter_code
_entity_poly.pdbx_strand_id
1 'polypeptide(L)'
;MPESADEHEQSALRRSIDKARATGDSAKRSLLNPTGFRGVAKEAAWLATHVAMYPFGLVEDKYRHAEERHNLDGLPPIQRGLIIGDVEAAGTPIILIHGIIDNHTVFAFLRRALNRRGFGRVITLNYSPLSDDIPRVARRLKSLVEKVRRETGYERVHVIGHSMGGVVARYYVQCLGGDKRVHTVVTLGSPHSGTLPAYLVPHSVVKQMRPDSPIVRELDAPAAHCRTRMVAIWSDLDQMIIPKRNARIVHPDLNARNVFVRGVGHMSFPVDGRVVHEICTTLAQLDVDGSTLVRGTTSIGSSRAKTPAPSTKTQPQRPAATS
;
A
#
# COMPACT_ATOMS: atom_id res chain seq x y z
N MET A 1 -2.87 -28.16 46.16
CA MET A 1 -3.05 -26.69 46.09
C MET A 1 -2.87 -26.22 44.63
N PRO A 2 -3.93 -26.20 43.80
CA PRO A 2 -3.88 -25.75 42.41
C PRO A 2 -4.76 -24.49 42.16
N GLU A 3 -4.74 -23.52 43.07
CA GLU A 3 -5.69 -22.38 43.06
C GLU A 3 -5.17 -21.13 42.33
N SER A 4 -3.87 -21.06 41.99
CA SER A 4 -3.23 -19.84 41.47
C SER A 4 -3.22 -19.69 39.94
N ALA A 5 -3.52 -20.75 39.18
CA ALA A 5 -3.50 -20.69 37.71
C ALA A 5 -4.79 -20.10 37.12
N ASP A 6 -5.92 -20.37 37.79
CA ASP A 6 -7.26 -19.99 37.34
C ASP A 6 -7.51 -18.47 37.49
N GLU A 7 -6.98 -17.85 38.55
CA GLU A 7 -7.08 -16.40 38.76
C GLU A 7 -6.29 -15.58 37.73
N HIS A 8 -5.16 -16.10 37.25
CA HIS A 8 -4.34 -15.46 36.22
C HIS A 8 -5.04 -15.47 34.86
N GLU A 9 -5.73 -16.56 34.52
CA GLU A 9 -6.47 -16.71 33.27
C GLU A 9 -7.73 -15.82 33.24
N GLN A 10 -8.45 -15.75 34.36
CA GLN A 10 -9.59 -14.85 34.53
C GLN A 10 -9.18 -13.36 34.48
N SER A 11 -8.01 -13.01 35.02
CA SER A 11 -7.44 -11.66 34.97
C SER A 11 -7.02 -11.26 33.55
N ALA A 12 -6.50 -12.20 32.75
CA ALA A 12 -6.14 -11.98 31.36
C ALA A 12 -7.39 -11.81 30.46
N LEU A 13 -8.45 -12.56 30.75
CA LEU A 13 -9.73 -12.47 30.06
C LEU A 13 -10.42 -11.12 30.31
N ARG A 14 -10.46 -10.66 31.55
CA ARG A 14 -11.00 -9.34 31.92
C ARG A 14 -10.28 -8.19 31.21
N ARG A 15 -8.94 -8.22 31.21
CA ARG A 15 -8.10 -7.23 30.49
C ARG A 15 -8.37 -7.21 28.97
N SER A 16 -8.65 -8.37 28.38
CA SER A 16 -8.96 -8.50 26.96
C SER A 16 -10.35 -7.95 26.62
N ILE A 17 -11.34 -8.16 27.50
CA ILE A 17 -12.70 -7.59 27.37
C ILE A 17 -12.67 -6.07 27.50
N ASP A 18 -11.92 -5.53 28.46
CA ASP A 18 -11.80 -4.08 28.65
C ASP A 18 -11.10 -3.39 27.48
N LYS A 19 -10.08 -4.04 26.90
CA LYS A 19 -9.39 -3.55 25.70
C LYS A 19 -10.31 -3.59 24.46
N ALA A 20 -11.17 -4.60 24.35
CA ALA A 20 -12.18 -4.70 23.30
C ALA A 20 -13.26 -3.62 23.43
N ARG A 21 -13.71 -3.33 24.67
CA ARG A 21 -14.66 -2.24 24.97
C ARG A 21 -14.06 -0.86 24.67
N ALA A 22 -12.83 -0.59 25.10
CA ALA A 22 -12.13 0.65 24.81
C ALA A 22 -11.91 0.87 23.30
N THR A 23 -11.62 -0.23 22.56
CA THR A 23 -11.52 -0.19 21.09
C THR A 23 -12.88 0.08 20.44
N GLY A 24 -13.96 -0.51 20.97
CA GLY A 24 -15.33 -0.28 20.54
C GLY A 24 -15.80 1.16 20.77
N ASP A 25 -15.45 1.77 21.90
CA ASP A 25 -15.81 3.17 22.20
C ASP A 25 -14.98 4.16 21.37
N SER A 26 -13.73 3.82 21.05
CA SER A 26 -12.93 4.61 20.11
C SER A 26 -13.44 4.49 18.66
N ALA A 27 -13.97 3.32 18.28
CA ALA A 27 -14.63 3.10 16.98
C ALA A 27 -15.98 3.85 16.88
N LYS A 28 -16.77 3.87 17.97
CA LYS A 28 -18.01 4.67 18.07
C LYS A 28 -17.73 6.17 17.96
N ARG A 29 -16.68 6.67 18.62
CA ARG A 29 -16.25 8.09 18.51
C ARG A 29 -15.77 8.47 17.10
N SER A 30 -15.18 7.52 16.36
CA SER A 30 -14.78 7.73 14.97
C SER A 30 -15.97 7.78 14.00
N LEU A 31 -17.07 7.09 14.30
CA LEU A 31 -18.32 7.10 13.52
C LEU A 31 -19.16 8.38 13.75
N LEU A 32 -19.01 9.01 14.92
CA LEU A 32 -19.75 10.23 15.30
C LEU A 32 -19.10 11.54 14.80
N ASN A 33 -17.96 11.48 14.10
CA ASN A 33 -17.32 12.66 13.53
C ASN A 33 -17.87 12.93 12.10
N PRO A 34 -18.18 14.18 11.69
CA PRO A 34 -18.67 14.52 10.34
C PRO A 34 -17.81 13.99 9.18
N THR A 35 -16.52 13.71 9.41
CA THR A 35 -15.65 13.02 8.43
C THR A 35 -15.92 11.52 8.32
N GLY A 36 -16.27 10.85 9.41
CA GLY A 36 -16.63 9.42 9.44
C GLY A 36 -17.97 9.15 8.74
N PHE A 37 -18.99 9.99 9.00
CA PHE A 37 -20.29 9.89 8.34
C PHE A 37 -20.20 10.11 6.82
N ARG A 38 -19.40 11.09 6.38
CA ARG A 38 -19.09 11.31 4.95
C ARG A 38 -18.37 10.11 4.31
N GLY A 39 -17.51 9.42 5.05
CA GLY A 39 -16.85 8.20 4.59
C GLY A 39 -17.82 7.04 4.42
N VAL A 40 -18.68 6.80 5.41
CA VAL A 40 -19.71 5.74 5.38
C VAL A 40 -20.75 5.99 4.27
N ALA A 41 -21.21 7.23 4.10
CA ALA A 41 -22.16 7.58 3.04
C ALA A 41 -21.56 7.42 1.63
N LYS A 42 -20.28 7.77 1.45
CA LYS A 42 -19.55 7.53 0.20
C LYS A 42 -19.41 6.03 -0.08
N GLU A 43 -19.08 5.23 0.92
CA GLU A 43 -18.96 3.77 0.79
C GLU A 43 -20.31 3.11 0.44
N ALA A 44 -21.41 3.53 1.06
CA ALA A 44 -22.74 3.02 0.73
C ALA A 44 -23.16 3.37 -0.72
N ALA A 45 -22.92 4.62 -1.14
CA ALA A 45 -23.18 5.06 -2.51
C ALA A 45 -22.29 4.32 -3.53
N TRP A 46 -21.02 4.08 -3.17
CA TRP A 46 -20.07 3.34 -4.00
C TRP A 46 -20.46 1.87 -4.13
N LEU A 47 -20.83 1.21 -3.03
CA LEU A 47 -21.30 -0.18 -3.02
C LEU A 47 -22.56 -0.34 -3.87
N ALA A 48 -23.52 0.57 -3.75
CA ALA A 48 -24.74 0.58 -4.57
C ALA A 48 -24.41 0.73 -6.07
N THR A 49 -23.47 1.61 -6.41
CA THR A 49 -22.99 1.79 -7.80
C THR A 49 -22.29 0.53 -8.31
N HIS A 50 -21.55 -0.18 -7.47
CA HIS A 50 -20.84 -1.41 -7.84
C HIS A 50 -21.78 -2.59 -8.07
N VAL A 51 -22.79 -2.78 -7.21
CA VAL A 51 -23.84 -3.78 -7.41
C VAL A 51 -24.59 -3.52 -8.72
N ALA A 52 -24.88 -2.26 -9.03
CA ALA A 52 -25.56 -1.87 -10.26
C ALA A 52 -24.71 -2.09 -11.53
N MET A 53 -23.38 -1.96 -11.44
CA MET A 53 -22.45 -2.20 -12.57
C MET A 53 -22.02 -3.67 -12.73
N TYR A 54 -22.45 -4.55 -11.83
CA TYR A 54 -22.15 -5.99 -11.86
C TYR A 54 -22.47 -6.69 -13.20
N PRO A 55 -23.58 -6.41 -13.92
CA PRO A 55 -23.87 -7.08 -15.20
C PRO A 55 -23.09 -6.51 -16.40
N PHE A 56 -22.48 -5.33 -16.30
CA PHE A 56 -21.82 -4.66 -17.44
C PHE A 56 -20.32 -5.02 -17.58
N GLY A 57 -19.73 -5.70 -16.59
CA GLY A 57 -18.31 -6.08 -16.60
C GLY A 57 -17.94 -7.32 -17.42
N LEU A 58 -18.90 -7.97 -18.10
CA LEU A 58 -18.65 -9.16 -18.93
C LEU A 58 -18.27 -8.82 -20.38
N VAL A 59 -18.27 -7.53 -20.76
CA VAL A 59 -18.03 -7.06 -22.12
C VAL A 59 -17.02 -5.91 -22.13
N GLU A 60 -15.82 -6.07 -21.56
CA GLU A 60 -14.65 -5.28 -21.99
C GLU A 60 -13.36 -5.79 -21.32
N ASP A 61 -12.49 -6.44 -22.10
CA ASP A 61 -11.04 -6.23 -22.08
C ASP A 61 -10.41 -7.24 -23.07
N LYS A 62 -10.70 -7.03 -24.37
CA LYS A 62 -9.74 -7.47 -25.39
C LYS A 62 -8.52 -6.56 -25.24
N TYR A 63 -7.40 -7.17 -24.91
CA TYR A 63 -6.04 -6.61 -24.96
C TYR A 63 -5.93 -5.45 -25.96
N ARG A 64 -5.96 -4.21 -25.46
CA ARG A 64 -5.43 -3.09 -26.24
C ARG A 64 -3.93 -3.07 -25.98
N HIS A 65 -3.18 -3.51 -26.98
CA HIS A 65 -1.77 -3.15 -27.11
C HIS A 65 -1.67 -1.65 -26.82
N ALA A 66 -0.90 -1.27 -25.81
CA ALA A 66 -0.40 0.09 -25.73
C ALA A 66 0.43 0.25 -27.01
N GLU A 67 -0.12 0.96 -28.00
CA GLU A 67 0.67 1.40 -29.14
C GLU A 67 1.92 2.05 -28.57
N GLU A 68 3.10 1.55 -28.98
CA GLU A 68 4.36 2.21 -28.72
C GLU A 68 4.25 3.63 -29.29
N ARG A 69 4.03 4.61 -28.41
CA ARG A 69 3.91 6.00 -28.83
C ARG A 69 5.30 6.56 -29.02
N HIS A 70 5.63 6.91 -30.26
CA HIS A 70 6.94 7.41 -30.63
C HIS A 70 7.04 8.96 -30.55
N ASN A 71 5.99 9.66 -30.08
CA ASN A 71 5.98 11.11 -29.92
C ASN A 71 5.15 11.58 -28.71
N LEU A 72 5.34 12.86 -28.32
CA LEU A 72 4.70 13.50 -27.15
C LEU A 72 3.45 14.33 -27.53
N ASP A 73 3.03 14.26 -28.78
CA ASP A 73 1.92 15.05 -29.31
C ASP A 73 0.58 14.61 -28.71
N GLY A 74 -0.28 15.58 -28.40
CA GLY A 74 -1.58 15.34 -27.75
C GLY A 74 -1.54 14.98 -26.26
N LEU A 75 -0.36 14.84 -25.63
CA LEU A 75 -0.25 14.57 -24.20
C LEU A 75 -0.44 15.84 -23.35
N PRO A 76 -1.27 15.81 -22.28
CA PRO A 76 -1.33 16.89 -21.31
C PRO A 76 0.04 17.13 -20.64
N PRO A 77 0.33 18.36 -20.17
CA PRO A 77 1.62 18.71 -19.56
C PRO A 77 2.08 17.78 -18.43
N ILE A 78 1.15 17.22 -17.63
CA ILE A 78 1.46 16.29 -16.55
C ILE A 78 2.01 14.96 -17.07
N GLN A 79 1.47 14.43 -18.18
CA GLN A 79 1.96 13.19 -18.79
C GLN A 79 3.32 13.41 -19.45
N ARG A 80 3.50 14.57 -20.12
CA ARG A 80 4.79 14.97 -20.67
C ARG A 80 5.84 15.12 -19.57
N GLY A 81 5.46 15.70 -18.43
CA GLY A 81 6.36 15.88 -17.29
C GLY A 81 6.94 14.57 -16.77
N LEU A 82 6.13 13.52 -16.63
CA LEU A 82 6.63 12.20 -16.21
C LEU A 82 7.48 11.55 -17.30
N ILE A 83 7.03 11.57 -18.56
CA ILE A 83 7.79 10.95 -19.67
C ILE A 83 9.13 11.66 -19.91
N ILE A 84 9.19 12.98 -19.78
CA ILE A 84 10.42 13.76 -19.95
C ILE A 84 11.32 13.67 -18.71
N GLY A 85 10.71 13.71 -17.52
CA GLY A 85 11.45 13.73 -16.24
C GLY A 85 11.95 12.37 -15.78
N ASP A 86 11.26 11.28 -16.16
CA ASP A 86 11.56 9.91 -15.74
C ASP A 86 10.96 8.90 -16.76
N VAL A 87 11.63 8.74 -17.91
CA VAL A 87 11.21 7.85 -19.01
C VAL A 87 11.05 6.40 -18.52
N GLU A 88 11.94 5.97 -17.63
CA GLU A 88 11.96 4.60 -17.11
C GLU A 88 10.77 4.35 -16.18
N ALA A 89 10.46 5.25 -15.25
CA ALA A 89 9.25 5.14 -14.43
C ALA A 89 7.96 5.23 -15.28
N ALA A 90 7.95 6.07 -16.32
CA ALA A 90 6.79 6.19 -17.22
C ALA A 90 6.51 4.91 -18.00
N GLY A 91 7.57 4.18 -18.39
CA GLY A 91 7.50 2.98 -19.21
C GLY A 91 7.48 1.65 -18.44
N THR A 92 7.95 1.62 -17.19
CA THR A 92 7.98 0.42 -16.36
C THR A 92 6.58 -0.17 -16.19
N PRO A 93 6.35 -1.44 -16.56
CA PRO A 93 5.01 -2.03 -16.49
C PRO A 93 4.48 -2.10 -15.06
N ILE A 94 3.19 -1.78 -14.88
CA ILE A 94 2.48 -1.87 -13.62
C ILE A 94 1.45 -3.00 -13.71
N ILE A 95 1.52 -3.97 -12.80
CA ILE A 95 0.55 -5.06 -12.70
C ILE A 95 -0.39 -4.83 -11.51
N LEU A 96 -1.69 -4.81 -11.75
CA LEU A 96 -2.75 -4.68 -10.76
C LEU A 96 -3.29 -6.06 -10.36
N ILE A 97 -3.47 -6.31 -9.06
CA ILE A 97 -3.97 -7.58 -8.51
C ILE A 97 -5.11 -7.32 -7.55
N HIS A 98 -6.30 -7.86 -7.85
CA HIS A 98 -7.52 -7.49 -7.12
C HIS A 98 -7.66 -8.32 -5.85
N GLY A 99 -8.55 -7.91 -4.95
CA GLY A 99 -8.93 -8.67 -3.77
C GLY A 99 -10.00 -9.74 -4.03
N ILE A 100 -10.51 -10.33 -2.95
CA ILE A 100 -11.63 -11.29 -3.02
C ILE A 100 -12.96 -10.62 -3.40
N ILE A 101 -13.15 -9.39 -2.91
CA ILE A 101 -14.41 -8.62 -3.02
C ILE A 101 -14.37 -7.67 -4.23
N ASP A 102 -13.20 -7.47 -4.81
CA ASP A 102 -12.99 -6.56 -5.93
C ASP A 102 -13.17 -7.28 -7.26
N ASN A 103 -14.05 -6.74 -8.11
CA ASN A 103 -14.10 -7.02 -9.54
C ASN A 103 -13.43 -5.86 -10.30
N HIS A 104 -13.05 -6.11 -11.56
CA HIS A 104 -12.30 -5.25 -12.48
C HIS A 104 -12.64 -3.74 -12.47
N THR A 105 -13.88 -3.37 -12.14
CA THR A 105 -14.38 -1.98 -12.07
C THR A 105 -13.60 -1.09 -11.11
N VAL A 106 -13.19 -1.60 -9.95
CA VAL A 106 -12.43 -0.80 -8.96
C VAL A 106 -11.05 -0.42 -9.51
N PHE A 107 -10.41 -1.34 -10.24
CA PHE A 107 -9.15 -1.05 -10.92
C PHE A 107 -9.29 -0.28 -12.22
N ALA A 108 -10.46 -0.22 -12.84
CA ALA A 108 -10.68 0.64 -13.99
C ALA A 108 -10.40 2.11 -13.64
N PHE A 109 -10.80 2.55 -12.44
CA PHE A 109 -10.51 3.90 -11.94
C PHE A 109 -9.03 4.11 -11.64
N LEU A 110 -8.39 3.18 -10.93
CA LEU A 110 -6.96 3.29 -10.64
C LEU A 110 -6.11 3.27 -11.91
N ARG A 111 -6.41 2.35 -12.84
CA ARG A 111 -5.79 2.28 -14.18
C ARG A 111 -5.96 3.58 -14.93
N ARG A 112 -7.17 4.15 -14.95
CA ARG A 112 -7.41 5.45 -15.60
C ARG A 112 -6.61 6.57 -14.93
N ALA A 113 -6.51 6.58 -13.61
CA ALA A 113 -5.76 7.60 -12.89
C ALA A 113 -4.25 7.50 -13.13
N LEU A 114 -3.69 6.28 -13.14
CA LEU A 114 -2.29 6.01 -13.49
C LEU A 114 -1.99 6.43 -14.94
N ASN A 115 -2.83 6.03 -15.89
CA ASN A 115 -2.68 6.43 -17.29
C ASN A 115 -2.71 7.96 -17.45
N ARG A 116 -3.62 8.65 -16.74
CA ARG A 116 -3.69 10.12 -16.73
C ARG A 116 -2.43 10.79 -16.17
N ARG A 117 -1.64 10.08 -15.36
CA ARG A 117 -0.38 10.56 -14.77
C ARG A 117 0.84 10.23 -15.62
N GLY A 118 0.67 9.47 -16.70
CA GLY A 118 1.73 9.20 -17.69
C GLY A 118 2.27 7.77 -17.65
N PHE A 119 1.79 6.92 -16.75
CA PHE A 119 2.16 5.50 -16.74
C PHE A 119 1.57 4.81 -17.98
N GLY A 120 2.45 4.35 -18.88
CA GLY A 120 2.05 3.90 -20.21
C GLY A 120 1.49 2.47 -20.27
N ARG A 121 1.84 1.62 -19.30
CA ARG A 121 1.56 0.18 -19.37
C ARG A 121 1.05 -0.39 -18.05
N VAL A 122 -0.26 -0.33 -17.87
CA VAL A 122 -0.97 -0.85 -16.70
C VAL A 122 -1.78 -2.08 -17.10
N ILE A 123 -1.50 -3.22 -16.46
CA ILE A 123 -2.05 -4.55 -16.78
C ILE A 123 -2.74 -5.09 -15.54
N THR A 124 -3.88 -5.76 -15.68
CA THR A 124 -4.58 -6.41 -14.55
C THR A 124 -4.37 -7.92 -14.63
N LEU A 125 -4.05 -8.57 -13.51
CA LEU A 125 -4.05 -10.02 -13.39
C LEU A 125 -5.49 -10.49 -13.17
N ASN A 126 -6.01 -11.27 -14.13
CA ASN A 126 -7.34 -11.85 -14.05
C ASN A 126 -7.26 -13.24 -13.41
N TYR A 127 -8.00 -13.45 -12.34
CA TYR A 127 -8.10 -14.75 -11.68
C TYR A 127 -9.44 -14.86 -10.95
N SER A 128 -9.82 -16.07 -10.55
CA SER A 128 -11.08 -16.29 -9.86
C SER A 128 -10.85 -16.16 -8.34
N PRO A 129 -11.30 -15.06 -7.71
CA PRO A 129 -10.94 -14.71 -6.32
C PRO A 129 -11.43 -15.72 -5.28
N LEU A 130 -12.42 -16.54 -5.64
CA LEU A 130 -13.07 -17.50 -4.76
C LEU A 130 -12.75 -18.97 -5.12
N SER A 131 -11.92 -19.23 -6.14
CA SER A 131 -11.53 -20.61 -6.46
C SER A 131 -10.02 -20.83 -6.47
N ASP A 132 -9.23 -19.77 -6.56
CA ASP A 132 -7.77 -19.86 -6.55
C ASP A 132 -7.21 -19.49 -5.15
N ASP A 133 -6.38 -20.35 -4.57
CA ASP A 133 -5.61 -20.05 -3.35
C ASP A 133 -4.50 -19.02 -3.59
N ILE A 134 -4.03 -18.37 -2.52
CA ILE A 134 -2.99 -17.32 -2.60
C ILE A 134 -1.72 -17.82 -3.32
N PRO A 135 -1.15 -19.00 -3.01
CA PRO A 135 0.01 -19.51 -3.73
C PRO A 135 -0.22 -19.73 -5.23
N ARG A 136 -1.41 -20.17 -5.64
CA ARG A 136 -1.78 -20.38 -7.05
C ARG A 136 -1.90 -19.06 -7.78
N VAL A 137 -2.53 -18.05 -7.18
CA VAL A 137 -2.58 -16.71 -7.78
C VAL A 137 -1.17 -16.11 -7.88
N ALA A 138 -0.33 -16.31 -6.86
CA ALA A 138 1.06 -15.85 -6.88
C ALA A 138 1.90 -16.53 -7.98
N ARG A 139 1.64 -17.81 -8.28
CA ARG A 139 2.23 -18.51 -9.44
C ARG A 139 1.73 -17.96 -10.77
N ARG A 140 0.44 -17.59 -10.88
CA ARG A 140 -0.07 -16.90 -12.07
C ARG A 140 0.55 -15.53 -12.25
N LEU A 141 0.73 -14.78 -11.14
CA LEU A 141 1.44 -13.51 -11.14
C LEU A 141 2.87 -13.70 -11.66
N LYS A 142 3.61 -14.70 -11.16
CA LYS A 142 4.96 -15.02 -11.65
C LYS A 142 4.99 -15.22 -13.17
N SER A 143 4.07 -16.02 -13.71
CA SER A 143 3.96 -16.24 -15.15
C SER A 143 3.63 -14.97 -15.92
N LEU A 144 2.73 -14.14 -15.39
CA LEU A 144 2.38 -12.85 -16.00
C LEU A 144 3.58 -11.89 -16.00
N VAL A 145 4.31 -11.79 -14.89
CA VAL A 145 5.51 -10.95 -14.78
C VAL A 145 6.54 -11.35 -15.84
N GLU A 146 6.86 -12.64 -15.98
CA GLU A 146 7.83 -13.08 -16.99
C GLU A 146 7.34 -12.84 -18.42
N LYS A 147 6.03 -13.01 -18.68
CA LYS A 147 5.42 -12.68 -19.98
C LYS A 147 5.58 -11.19 -20.30
N VAL A 148 5.20 -10.33 -19.35
CA VAL A 148 5.27 -8.87 -19.50
C VAL A 148 6.70 -8.41 -19.72
N ARG A 149 7.67 -8.93 -18.97
CA ARG A 149 9.09 -8.60 -19.17
C ARG A 149 9.57 -8.98 -20.56
N ARG A 150 9.24 -10.18 -21.04
CA ARG A 150 9.59 -10.63 -22.40
C ARG A 150 8.95 -9.75 -23.50
N GLU A 151 7.72 -9.30 -23.30
CA GLU A 151 6.97 -8.47 -24.28
C GLU A 151 7.32 -6.99 -24.23
N THR A 152 7.93 -6.52 -23.15
CA THR A 152 8.19 -5.08 -22.92
C THR A 152 9.68 -4.74 -22.96
N GLY A 153 10.56 -5.73 -22.75
CA GLY A 153 11.99 -5.50 -22.58
C GLY A 153 12.40 -4.99 -21.19
N TYR A 154 11.46 -4.63 -20.30
CA TYR A 154 11.80 -4.13 -18.98
C TYR A 154 12.29 -5.25 -18.06
N GLU A 155 13.37 -4.98 -17.32
CA GLU A 155 13.96 -5.97 -16.43
C GLU A 155 13.14 -6.20 -15.16
N ARG A 156 12.33 -5.23 -14.73
CA ARG A 156 11.48 -5.31 -13.55
C ARG A 156 10.12 -4.67 -13.83
N VAL A 157 9.16 -4.98 -12.96
CA VAL A 157 7.82 -4.41 -12.99
C VAL A 157 7.44 -3.83 -11.63
N HIS A 158 6.37 -3.04 -11.60
CA HIS A 158 5.67 -2.69 -10.36
C HIS A 158 4.43 -3.56 -10.19
N VAL A 159 4.06 -3.82 -8.93
CA VAL A 159 2.85 -4.54 -8.60
C VAL A 159 2.03 -3.71 -7.62
N ILE A 160 0.75 -3.52 -7.90
CA ILE A 160 -0.20 -2.90 -6.98
C ILE A 160 -1.26 -3.93 -6.63
N GLY A 161 -1.32 -4.31 -5.36
CA GLY A 161 -2.28 -5.27 -4.85
C GLY A 161 -3.29 -4.62 -3.92
N HIS A 162 -4.57 -4.87 -4.11
CA HIS A 162 -5.62 -4.47 -3.18
C HIS A 162 -6.08 -5.66 -2.35
N SER A 163 -6.28 -5.46 -1.04
CA SER A 163 -6.79 -6.49 -0.15
C SER A 163 -5.96 -7.78 -0.27
N MET A 164 -6.59 -8.94 -0.57
CA MET A 164 -5.89 -10.20 -0.85
C MET A 164 -4.80 -10.08 -1.93
N GLY A 165 -4.99 -9.26 -2.97
CA GLY A 165 -4.02 -9.08 -4.05
C GLY A 165 -2.67 -8.54 -3.59
N GLY A 166 -2.63 -7.76 -2.50
CA GLY A 166 -1.36 -7.32 -1.91
C GLY A 166 -0.66 -8.42 -1.12
N VAL A 167 -1.41 -9.36 -0.52
CA VAL A 167 -0.85 -10.56 0.12
C VAL A 167 -0.26 -11.49 -0.95
N VAL A 168 -0.96 -11.67 -2.07
CA VAL A 168 -0.46 -12.40 -3.25
C VAL A 168 0.84 -11.79 -3.77
N ALA A 169 0.89 -10.46 -3.93
CA ALA A 169 2.09 -9.77 -4.38
C ALA A 169 3.27 -9.96 -3.42
N ARG A 170 3.03 -9.79 -2.11
CA ARG A 170 4.03 -10.00 -1.06
C ARG A 170 4.54 -11.45 -1.05
N TYR A 171 3.64 -12.43 -1.15
CA TYR A 171 3.99 -13.85 -1.23
C TYR A 171 4.87 -14.17 -2.46
N TYR A 172 4.54 -13.60 -3.62
CA TYR A 172 5.35 -13.79 -4.82
C TYR A 172 6.79 -13.30 -4.63
N VAL A 173 6.98 -12.09 -4.09
CA VAL A 173 8.32 -11.50 -3.96
C VAL A 173 9.15 -12.14 -2.84
N GLN A 174 8.53 -12.53 -1.72
CA GLN A 174 9.24 -13.22 -0.63
C GLN A 174 9.49 -14.72 -0.92
N CYS A 175 8.46 -15.45 -1.36
CA CYS A 175 8.45 -16.91 -1.33
C CYS A 175 8.70 -17.55 -2.70
N LEU A 176 8.45 -16.84 -3.81
CA LEU A 176 8.51 -17.42 -5.17
C LEU A 176 9.62 -16.84 -6.06
N GLY A 177 10.53 -16.07 -5.45
CA GLY A 177 11.67 -15.44 -6.12
C GLY A 177 11.30 -14.21 -6.95
N GLY A 178 10.13 -13.61 -6.71
CA GLY A 178 9.69 -12.39 -7.40
C GLY A 178 10.55 -11.17 -7.09
N ASP A 179 11.34 -11.21 -6.02
CA ASP A 179 12.28 -10.17 -5.62
C ASP A 179 13.13 -9.61 -6.78
N LYS A 180 13.66 -10.51 -7.61
CA LYS A 180 14.53 -10.15 -8.74
C LYS A 180 13.78 -9.48 -9.90
N ARG A 181 12.45 -9.55 -9.92
CA ARG A 181 11.59 -9.16 -11.03
C ARG A 181 10.64 -8.04 -10.69
N VAL A 182 10.49 -7.70 -9.41
CA VAL A 182 9.57 -6.67 -8.94
C VAL A 182 10.36 -5.58 -8.24
N HIS A 183 10.24 -4.38 -8.77
CA HIS A 183 10.87 -3.21 -8.21
C HIS A 183 10.13 -2.74 -6.95
N THR A 184 8.82 -2.52 -7.09
CA THR A 184 7.98 -1.95 -6.03
C THR A 184 6.68 -2.74 -5.94
N VAL A 185 6.31 -3.13 -4.72
CA VAL A 185 4.97 -3.60 -4.38
C VAL A 185 4.25 -2.51 -3.60
N VAL A 186 3.10 -2.05 -4.10
CA VAL A 186 2.19 -1.20 -3.35
C VAL A 186 0.99 -2.03 -2.92
N THR A 187 0.64 -1.99 -1.64
CA THR A 187 -0.51 -2.72 -1.09
C THR A 187 -1.55 -1.75 -0.52
N LEU A 188 -2.82 -2.02 -0.81
CA LEU A 188 -3.95 -1.18 -0.42
C LEU A 188 -4.88 -1.99 0.50
N GLY A 189 -4.86 -1.69 1.80
CA GLY A 189 -5.72 -2.38 2.78
C GLY A 189 -5.50 -3.90 2.84
N SER A 190 -4.29 -4.39 2.60
CA SER A 190 -4.01 -5.84 2.49
C SER A 190 -3.79 -6.49 3.84
N PRO A 191 -4.44 -7.62 4.19
CA PRO A 191 -4.34 -8.26 5.50
C PRO A 191 -3.01 -9.02 5.69
N HIS A 192 -1.90 -8.29 5.85
CA HIS A 192 -0.54 -8.85 5.97
C HIS A 192 -0.35 -9.76 7.19
N SER A 193 -1.01 -9.45 8.31
CA SER A 193 -1.06 -10.31 9.51
C SER A 193 -2.42 -11.01 9.67
N GLY A 194 -3.16 -11.15 8.57
CA GLY A 194 -4.53 -11.66 8.57
C GLY A 194 -5.57 -10.68 9.12
N THR A 195 -6.83 -11.10 9.15
CA THR A 195 -7.96 -10.30 9.62
C THR A 195 -8.99 -11.14 10.37
N LEU A 196 -9.50 -10.66 11.51
CA LEU A 196 -10.44 -11.39 12.36
C LEU A 196 -11.78 -11.73 11.69
N PRO A 197 -12.39 -10.87 10.84
CA PRO A 197 -13.59 -11.21 10.08
C PRO A 197 -13.44 -12.45 9.19
N ALA A 198 -12.20 -12.86 8.84
CA ALA A 198 -11.97 -14.09 8.09
C ALA A 198 -12.36 -15.38 8.84
N TYR A 199 -12.55 -15.32 10.16
CA TYR A 199 -13.13 -16.44 10.92
C TYR A 199 -14.62 -16.64 10.67
N LEU A 200 -15.34 -15.57 10.29
CA LEU A 200 -16.79 -15.59 10.09
C LEU A 200 -17.22 -16.21 8.75
N VAL A 201 -16.30 -16.28 7.78
CA VAL A 201 -16.59 -16.77 6.43
C VAL A 201 -15.96 -18.15 6.25
N PRO A 202 -16.74 -19.23 6.08
CA PRO A 202 -16.23 -20.60 5.98
C PRO A 202 -15.72 -20.96 4.57
N HIS A 203 -15.03 -20.03 3.90
CA HIS A 203 -14.54 -20.20 2.54
C HIS A 203 -13.02 -20.44 2.49
N SER A 204 -12.54 -21.44 1.73
CA SER A 204 -11.14 -21.92 1.74
C SER A 204 -10.09 -20.82 1.54
N VAL A 205 -10.29 -19.96 0.56
CA VAL A 205 -9.41 -18.81 0.28
C VAL A 205 -9.42 -17.80 1.44
N VAL A 206 -10.59 -17.53 2.02
CA VAL A 206 -10.74 -16.58 3.13
C VAL A 206 -10.03 -17.11 4.39
N LYS A 207 -10.03 -18.42 4.61
CA LYS A 207 -9.29 -19.05 5.72
C LYS A 207 -7.78 -18.75 5.67
N GLN A 208 -7.22 -18.54 4.48
CA GLN A 208 -5.79 -18.21 4.33
C GLN A 208 -5.46 -16.80 4.81
N MET A 209 -6.45 -15.91 4.94
CA MET A 209 -6.29 -14.56 5.47
C MET A 209 -6.63 -14.46 6.96
N ARG A 210 -6.76 -15.58 7.65
CA ARG A 210 -6.89 -15.58 9.12
C ARG A 210 -5.53 -15.28 9.76
N PRO A 211 -5.51 -14.59 10.91
CA PRO A 211 -4.33 -14.55 11.76
C PRO A 211 -3.77 -15.96 11.99
N ASP A 212 -2.45 -16.08 12.02
CA ASP A 212 -1.71 -17.34 12.22
C ASP A 212 -2.01 -18.45 11.20
N SER A 213 -2.63 -18.13 10.06
CA SER A 213 -2.78 -19.10 8.96
C SER A 213 -1.40 -19.54 8.44
N PRO A 214 -1.29 -20.68 7.75
CA PRO A 214 -0.03 -21.12 7.13
C PRO A 214 0.59 -20.02 6.25
N ILE A 215 -0.23 -19.30 5.47
CA ILE A 215 0.24 -18.20 4.62
C ILE A 215 0.81 -17.06 5.45
N VAL A 216 0.14 -16.64 6.54
CA VAL A 216 0.66 -15.56 7.40
C VAL A 216 1.98 -15.98 8.05
N ARG A 217 2.07 -17.22 8.54
CA ARG A 217 3.30 -17.76 9.13
C ARG A 217 4.46 -17.82 8.12
N GLU A 218 4.20 -18.21 6.89
CA GLU A 218 5.20 -18.19 5.82
C GLU A 218 5.67 -16.78 5.49
N LEU A 219 4.77 -15.79 5.52
CA LEU A 219 5.10 -14.39 5.28
C LEU A 219 5.88 -13.73 6.42
N ASP A 220 5.70 -14.22 7.64
CA ASP A 220 6.41 -13.79 8.85
C ASP A 220 7.74 -14.54 9.08
N ALA A 221 8.03 -15.57 8.27
CA ALA A 221 9.30 -16.27 8.28
C ALA A 221 10.44 -15.37 7.75
N PRO A 222 11.70 -15.60 8.17
CA PRO A 222 12.85 -14.82 7.72
C PRO A 222 12.93 -14.69 6.20
N ALA A 223 13.18 -13.47 5.73
CA ALA A 223 13.13 -13.08 4.32
C ALA A 223 14.31 -12.17 3.94
N ALA A 224 15.49 -12.43 4.51
CA ALA A 224 16.71 -11.61 4.35
C ALA A 224 17.12 -11.34 2.89
N HIS A 225 16.72 -12.20 1.95
CA HIS A 225 16.99 -12.03 0.52
C HIS A 225 16.02 -11.10 -0.20
N CYS A 226 14.90 -10.70 0.41
CA CYS A 226 13.89 -9.85 -0.23
C CYS A 226 14.24 -8.37 -0.09
N ARG A 227 14.66 -7.76 -1.21
CA ARG A 227 15.05 -6.36 -1.36
C ARG A 227 13.96 -5.51 -2.02
N THR A 228 12.94 -6.12 -2.63
CA THR A 228 11.80 -5.41 -3.22
C THR A 228 11.25 -4.36 -2.27
N ARG A 229 11.11 -3.13 -2.78
CA ARG A 229 10.52 -2.03 -2.01
C ARG A 229 9.03 -2.26 -1.83
N MET A 230 8.55 -2.20 -0.60
CA MET A 230 7.13 -2.36 -0.29
C MET A 230 6.54 -1.09 0.31
N VAL A 231 5.36 -0.70 -0.17
CA VAL A 231 4.58 0.40 0.40
C VAL A 231 3.21 -0.13 0.80
N ALA A 232 2.91 -0.10 2.09
CA ALA A 232 1.64 -0.56 2.63
C ALA A 232 0.77 0.62 3.03
N ILE A 233 -0.29 0.86 2.25
CA ILE A 233 -1.26 1.92 2.49
C ILE A 233 -2.43 1.34 3.29
N TRP A 234 -2.69 1.93 4.45
CA TRP A 234 -3.72 1.46 5.40
C TRP A 234 -4.50 2.63 6.02
N SER A 235 -5.67 2.33 6.58
CA SER A 235 -6.63 3.34 7.05
C SER A 235 -7.31 2.92 8.35
N ASP A 236 -7.79 3.92 9.11
CA ASP A 236 -8.59 3.74 10.32
C ASP A 236 -10.05 3.35 10.03
N LEU A 237 -10.55 3.63 8.83
CA LEU A 237 -11.93 3.32 8.41
C LEU A 237 -12.07 2.00 7.62
N ASP A 238 -10.98 1.25 7.43
CA ASP A 238 -11.00 -0.02 6.68
C ASP A 238 -11.76 -1.12 7.44
N GLN A 239 -13.06 -1.29 7.21
CA GLN A 239 -13.88 -2.25 7.97
C GLN A 239 -13.60 -3.73 7.68
N MET A 240 -12.83 -4.04 6.63
CA MET A 240 -12.51 -5.42 6.27
C MET A 240 -11.26 -5.91 7.01
N ILE A 241 -10.37 -5.00 7.38
CA ILE A 241 -9.15 -5.33 8.11
C ILE A 241 -9.30 -5.00 9.59
N ILE A 242 -9.40 -6.04 10.42
CA ILE A 242 -9.54 -5.90 11.88
C ILE A 242 -8.57 -6.88 12.57
N PRO A 243 -7.65 -6.40 13.42
CA PRO A 243 -7.32 -5.00 13.68
C PRO A 243 -6.76 -4.25 12.46
N LYS A 244 -7.05 -2.95 12.33
CA LYS A 244 -6.62 -2.10 11.18
C LYS A 244 -5.10 -2.13 10.95
N ARG A 245 -4.33 -2.22 12.03
CA ARG A 245 -2.86 -2.34 11.99
C ARG A 245 -2.35 -3.57 11.25
N ASN A 246 -3.17 -4.60 11.06
CA ASN A 246 -2.79 -5.81 10.33
C ASN A 246 -2.61 -5.53 8.83
N ALA A 247 -3.03 -4.36 8.34
CA ALA A 247 -2.72 -3.89 7.00
C ALA A 247 -1.31 -3.31 6.84
N ARG A 248 -0.54 -3.23 7.92
CA ARG A 248 0.86 -2.80 7.89
C ARG A 248 1.77 -3.99 7.62
N ILE A 249 2.89 -3.74 6.95
CA ILE A 249 4.01 -4.69 6.86
C ILE A 249 4.98 -4.34 7.98
N VAL A 250 5.07 -5.21 8.99
CA VAL A 250 6.02 -5.09 10.09
C VAL A 250 6.87 -6.35 10.08
N HIS A 251 8.03 -6.27 9.45
CA HIS A 251 8.94 -7.40 9.28
C HIS A 251 10.39 -6.90 9.32
N PRO A 252 11.30 -7.53 10.09
CA PRO A 252 12.67 -7.05 10.28
C PRO A 252 13.48 -7.02 8.97
N ASP A 253 13.26 -8.01 8.10
CA ASP A 253 14.05 -8.15 6.88
C ASP A 253 13.54 -7.33 5.68
N LEU A 254 12.28 -6.84 5.72
CA LEU A 254 11.65 -6.27 4.54
C LEU A 254 11.85 -4.76 4.47
N ASN A 255 12.16 -4.27 3.26
CA ASN A 255 12.17 -2.84 2.95
C ASN A 255 10.73 -2.30 2.79
N ALA A 256 10.03 -2.12 3.91
CA ALA A 256 8.63 -1.73 3.94
C ALA A 256 8.39 -0.34 4.54
N ARG A 257 7.65 0.51 3.81
CA ARG A 257 7.12 1.79 4.29
C ARG A 257 5.61 1.68 4.50
N ASN A 258 5.15 2.00 5.71
CA ASN A 258 3.73 1.99 6.04
C ASN A 258 3.15 3.41 5.94
N VAL A 259 2.13 3.61 5.11
CA VAL A 259 1.46 4.89 4.88
C VAL A 259 0.07 4.84 5.47
N PHE A 260 -0.20 5.72 6.44
CA PHE A 260 -1.52 5.86 7.02
C PHE A 260 -2.33 6.91 6.26
N VAL A 261 -3.56 6.57 5.87
CA VAL A 261 -4.51 7.50 5.27
C VAL A 261 -5.79 7.50 6.08
N ARG A 262 -6.20 8.68 6.56
CA ARG A 262 -7.36 8.83 7.44
C ARG A 262 -8.67 8.79 6.66
N GLY A 263 -9.65 8.04 7.18
CA GLY A 263 -11.05 8.07 6.76
C GLY A 263 -11.33 7.40 5.42
N VAL A 264 -10.49 6.45 4.99
CA VAL A 264 -10.66 5.71 3.73
C VAL A 264 -11.21 4.33 4.02
N GLY A 265 -12.37 3.98 3.47
CA GLY A 265 -12.90 2.62 3.57
C GLY A 265 -12.15 1.65 2.66
N HIS A 266 -12.37 0.35 2.86
CA HIS A 266 -11.62 -0.70 2.16
C HIS A 266 -11.78 -0.61 0.63
N MET A 267 -12.98 -0.31 0.14
CA MET A 267 -13.28 -0.23 -1.29
C MET A 267 -12.85 1.12 -1.90
N SER A 268 -12.69 2.15 -1.06
CA SER A 268 -12.30 3.48 -1.52
C SER A 268 -10.80 3.64 -1.80
N PHE A 269 -9.92 2.73 -1.36
CA PHE A 269 -8.47 2.90 -1.57
C PHE A 269 -8.09 3.15 -3.04
N PRO A 270 -8.56 2.36 -4.02
CA PRO A 270 -8.11 2.52 -5.41
C PRO A 270 -8.63 3.80 -6.09
N VAL A 271 -9.60 4.49 -5.48
CA VAL A 271 -10.25 5.70 -6.03
C VAL A 271 -10.02 6.96 -5.20
N ASP A 272 -9.51 6.85 -3.97
CA ASP A 272 -9.17 8.02 -3.15
C ASP A 272 -7.98 8.76 -3.76
N GLY A 273 -8.17 10.06 -4.04
CA GLY A 273 -7.16 10.87 -4.70
C GLY A 273 -5.84 11.00 -3.95
N ARG A 274 -5.83 10.89 -2.61
CA ARG A 274 -4.60 10.92 -1.81
C ARG A 274 -3.84 9.62 -1.97
N VAL A 275 -4.54 8.48 -1.98
CA VAL A 275 -3.96 7.16 -2.22
C VAL A 275 -3.38 7.08 -3.63
N VAL A 276 -4.13 7.52 -4.64
CA VAL A 276 -3.65 7.59 -6.03
C VAL A 276 -2.42 8.48 -6.15
N HIS A 277 -2.44 9.65 -5.51
CA HIS A 277 -1.30 10.57 -5.52
C HIS A 277 -0.05 9.94 -4.87
N GLU A 278 -0.24 9.24 -3.74
CA GLU A 278 0.82 8.52 -3.05
C GLU A 278 1.42 7.42 -3.93
N ILE A 279 0.59 6.64 -4.62
CA ILE A 279 1.03 5.62 -5.58
C ILE A 279 1.86 6.26 -6.69
N CYS A 280 1.35 7.31 -7.34
CA CYS A 280 2.04 7.93 -8.45
C CYS A 280 3.40 8.51 -8.03
N THR A 281 3.44 9.18 -6.88
CA THR A 281 4.70 9.73 -6.33
C THR A 281 5.68 8.61 -5.96
N THR A 282 5.16 7.52 -5.38
CA THR A 282 5.96 6.35 -5.01
C THR A 282 6.60 5.66 -6.21
N LEU A 283 5.91 5.65 -7.36
CA LEU A 283 6.36 5.01 -8.59
C LEU A 283 7.16 5.94 -9.50
N ALA A 284 7.02 7.26 -9.37
CA ALA A 284 7.74 8.26 -10.17
C ALA A 284 9.06 8.74 -9.54
N GLN A 285 9.52 8.10 -8.45
CA GLN A 285 10.78 8.43 -7.78
C GLN A 285 11.76 7.28 -7.95
N LEU A 286 12.11 6.92 -9.19
CA LEU A 286 12.97 5.77 -9.49
C LEU A 286 14.17 6.21 -10.31
N ASP A 287 15.37 5.85 -9.85
CA ASP A 287 16.63 6.00 -10.58
C ASP A 287 16.88 4.73 -11.41
N VAL A 288 17.82 4.80 -12.35
CA VAL A 288 18.11 3.78 -13.38
C VAL A 288 18.54 2.42 -12.81
N ASP A 289 19.01 2.39 -11.57
CA ASP A 289 19.39 1.18 -10.82
C ASP A 289 18.27 0.67 -9.88
N GLY A 290 17.13 1.37 -9.86
CA GLY A 290 16.01 1.15 -8.98
C GLY A 290 16.17 1.73 -7.56
N SER A 291 17.15 2.61 -7.36
CA SER A 291 17.24 3.43 -6.15
C SER A 291 16.25 4.61 -6.23
N THR A 292 15.92 5.23 -5.09
CA THR A 292 15.00 6.39 -5.10
C THR A 292 15.76 7.66 -5.50
N LEU A 293 15.27 8.40 -6.50
CA LEU A 293 15.83 9.69 -6.95
C LEU A 293 15.91 10.80 -5.87
N VAL A 294 15.41 10.57 -4.65
CA VAL A 294 15.50 11.53 -3.54
C VAL A 294 16.10 10.89 -2.28
N ARG A 295 17.43 10.99 -2.14
CA ARG A 295 18.05 11.18 -0.82
C ARG A 295 17.87 12.64 -0.40
N GLY A 296 16.83 12.91 0.38
CA GLY A 296 16.66 14.14 1.15
C GLY A 296 16.32 15.42 0.38
N THR A 297 15.08 15.88 0.54
CA THR A 297 14.66 17.30 0.52
C THR A 297 13.34 17.36 1.30
N THR A 298 13.09 18.16 2.34
CA THR A 298 13.88 19.13 3.13
C THR A 298 13.18 19.21 4.50
N SER A 299 13.93 19.18 5.60
CA SER A 299 13.37 19.46 6.93
C SER A 299 12.93 20.93 6.96
N ILE A 300 11.62 21.18 7.07
CA ILE A 300 11.08 22.52 7.35
C ILE A 300 11.48 22.85 8.79
N GLY A 301 12.70 23.37 8.93
CA GLY A 301 13.32 23.62 10.22
C GLY A 301 14.77 24.11 10.15
N SER A 302 15.19 24.75 9.05
CA SER A 302 16.45 25.52 9.04
C SER A 302 16.38 26.70 8.07
N SER A 303 15.43 27.60 8.30
CA SER A 303 15.54 28.95 7.78
C SER A 303 15.49 29.94 8.94
N ARG A 304 16.61 30.65 9.11
CA ARG A 304 16.84 31.87 9.91
C ARG A 304 16.95 31.73 11.43
N ALA A 305 18.20 31.63 11.89
CA ALA A 305 18.79 32.65 12.76
C ALA A 305 20.29 32.80 12.42
N LYS A 306 20.61 33.56 11.38
CA LYS A 306 21.92 34.22 11.30
C LYS A 306 21.82 35.45 12.20
N THR A 307 22.24 35.32 13.45
CA THR A 307 22.57 36.47 14.29
C THR A 307 24.03 36.81 14.03
N PRO A 308 24.37 38.06 13.68
CA PRO A 308 25.74 38.44 13.36
C PRO A 308 26.63 38.34 14.61
N ALA A 309 27.87 37.90 14.41
CA ALA A 309 28.90 37.82 15.44
C ALA A 309 29.11 39.20 16.11
N PRO A 310 29.29 39.27 17.44
CA PRO A 310 29.57 40.53 18.08
C PRO A 310 30.99 40.99 17.76
N SER A 311 31.09 42.20 17.24
CA SER A 311 32.31 42.96 17.02
C SER A 311 33.15 43.03 18.29
N THR A 312 34.42 42.67 18.19
CA THR A 312 35.48 43.04 19.13
C THR A 312 35.47 44.55 19.35
N LYS A 313 34.96 44.98 20.52
CA LYS A 313 35.24 46.29 21.09
C LYS A 313 36.19 46.10 22.26
N THR A 314 37.42 46.54 22.02
CA THR A 314 38.43 46.90 23.02
C THR A 314 37.81 47.85 24.05
N GLN A 315 37.97 47.54 25.34
CA GLN A 315 37.85 48.55 26.41
C GLN A 315 38.94 48.35 27.47
N PRO A 316 39.38 49.46 28.12
CA PRO A 316 40.72 49.60 28.67
C PRO A 316 40.87 49.08 30.11
N GLN A 317 42.11 48.74 30.44
CA GLN A 317 42.60 48.40 31.77
C GLN A 317 42.29 49.50 32.79
N ARG A 318 41.94 49.10 34.03
CA ARG A 318 41.99 49.96 35.21
C ARG A 318 42.92 49.35 36.26
N PRO A 319 43.63 50.19 37.05
CA PRO A 319 44.86 49.83 37.74
C PRO A 319 44.61 49.10 39.06
N ALA A 320 45.65 48.36 39.48
CA ALA A 320 45.76 47.72 40.79
C ALA A 320 45.76 48.75 41.92
N ALA A 321 45.03 48.44 43.00
CA ALA A 321 45.13 49.15 44.27
C ALA A 321 46.10 48.40 45.18
N THR A 322 47.20 49.05 45.53
CA THR A 322 48.07 48.75 46.67
C THR A 322 47.49 49.40 47.93
N SER A 323 47.24 48.60 48.97
CA SER A 323 47.49 48.89 50.39
C SER A 323 47.29 47.60 51.18
#